data_AF-A0A225VYY2-F1
#
_entry.id   AF-A0A225VYY2-F1
#
_cell.length_a   1.000
_cell.length_b   1.000
_cell.length_c   1.000
_cell.angle_alpha   90.00
_cell.angle_beta   90.00
_cell.angle_gamma   90.00
#
_symmetry.space_group_name_H-M   'P 1'
#
loop_
_entity.id
_entity.type
_entity.pdbx_description
1 polymer ?
#
loop_
_entity_poly.entity_id
_entity_poly.type
_entity_poly.pdbx_seq_one_letter_code
_entity_poly.pdbx_strand_id
1 'polypeptide(L)'
;MPGRVSQHHQEELSKFLKFFRSRLKSHLENVEADFEDTRSDRFSSEEVYSQKDIKEAIKSLCFAVKANIRSELQDTINMMALLLRQIFIEAEDSVRRALQLWLRNDNLELRYEQDLALDLDIAMVEDKDLLERVEQLSVSEWTSGDSSGAAQIGALPKTTAKVKADAEAKQKLEKQLQQEHQQHEDEIRAARLTSKQEQEALEAAHNKELRKLQRKLEQANERVEELERQTEEARQHISQTSQFLSMKRMVTTKNQQLQDLRRRLQRYEPDYAEDDGETKDADE
;
A
#
# COMPACT_ATOMS: atom_id res chain seq x y z
N MET A 1 30.08 7.08 27.81
CA MET A 1 29.13 6.18 28.50
C MET A 1 27.78 6.38 27.83
N PRO A 2 27.16 5.37 27.20
CA PRO A 2 25.80 5.54 26.69
C PRO A 2 24.90 5.86 27.89
N GLY A 3 24.19 6.98 27.81
CA GLY A 3 23.35 7.48 28.90
C GLY A 3 22.34 6.41 29.33
N ARG A 4 22.22 6.17 30.64
CA ARG A 4 21.19 5.28 31.16
C ARG A 4 19.82 5.92 30.90
N VAL A 5 19.00 5.20 30.14
CA VAL A 5 17.60 5.52 29.88
C VAL A 5 16.79 5.29 31.17
N SER A 6 15.91 6.23 31.53
CA SER A 6 15.07 6.13 32.76
C SER A 6 14.24 4.84 32.74
N GLN A 7 13.87 4.32 33.91
CA GLN A 7 13.02 3.13 34.01
C GLN A 7 11.71 3.32 33.24
N HIS A 8 11.12 4.51 33.31
CA HIS A 8 9.94 4.88 32.54
C HIS A 8 10.15 4.69 31.03
N HIS A 9 11.21 5.28 30.49
CA HIS A 9 11.54 5.13 29.07
C HIS A 9 11.92 3.69 28.69
N GLN A 10 12.48 2.91 29.61
CA GLN A 10 12.72 1.47 29.36
C GLN A 10 11.41 0.69 29.23
N GLU A 11 10.39 1.04 30.02
CA GLU A 11 9.04 0.46 29.93
C GLU A 11 8.38 0.86 28.61
N GLU A 12 8.45 2.12 28.21
CA GLU A 12 7.94 2.61 26.92
C GLU A 12 8.66 1.95 25.72
N LEU A 13 9.99 1.83 25.77
CA LEU A 13 10.75 1.07 24.77
C LEU A 13 10.34 -0.41 24.74
N SER A 14 10.01 -1.00 25.89
CA SER A 14 9.51 -2.37 25.96
C SER A 14 8.17 -2.52 25.24
N LYS A 15 7.24 -1.58 25.45
CA LYS A 15 5.94 -1.54 24.77
C LYS A 15 6.12 -1.40 23.26
N PHE A 16 6.93 -0.42 22.83
CA PHE A 16 7.29 -0.20 21.43
C PHE A 16 7.86 -1.48 20.78
N LEU A 17 8.86 -2.10 21.40
CA LEU A 17 9.49 -3.31 20.85
C LEU A 17 8.55 -4.50 20.79
N LYS A 18 7.69 -4.70 21.80
CA LYS A 18 6.69 -5.78 21.79
C LYS A 18 5.69 -5.58 20.65
N PHE A 19 5.23 -4.34 20.48
CA PHE A 19 4.30 -3.97 19.44
C PHE A 19 4.87 -4.22 18.04
N PHE A 20 6.04 -3.66 17.71
CA PHE A 20 6.65 -3.85 16.39
C PHE A 20 7.03 -5.31 16.10
N ARG A 21 7.42 -6.08 17.13
CA ARG A 21 7.65 -7.52 16.98
C ARG A 21 6.37 -8.28 16.68
N SER A 22 5.26 -7.95 17.35
CA SER A 22 3.96 -8.54 17.06
C SER A 22 3.52 -8.23 15.63
N ARG A 23 3.71 -6.99 15.20
CA ARG A 23 3.36 -6.55 13.84
C ARG A 23 4.23 -7.22 12.77
N LEU A 24 5.54 -7.32 12.99
CA LEU A 24 6.44 -8.10 12.12
C LEU A 24 5.98 -9.56 12.00
N LYS A 25 5.59 -10.18 13.12
CA LYS A 25 5.08 -11.55 13.12
C LYS A 25 3.82 -11.68 12.26
N SER A 26 2.85 -10.78 12.44
CA SER A 26 1.62 -10.76 11.64
C SER A 26 1.89 -10.52 10.16
N HIS A 27 2.83 -9.64 9.81
CA HIS A 27 3.21 -9.44 8.41
C HIS A 27 3.81 -10.70 7.77
N LEU A 28 4.67 -11.42 8.50
CA LEU A 28 5.21 -12.70 8.02
C LEU A 28 4.10 -13.75 7.86
N GLU A 29 3.16 -13.83 8.81
CA GLU A 29 1.99 -14.72 8.70
C GLU A 29 1.13 -14.38 7.46
N ASN A 30 0.95 -13.10 7.13
CA ASN A 30 0.22 -12.68 5.92
C ASN A 30 0.98 -13.03 4.63
N VAL A 31 2.30 -12.86 4.61
CA VAL A 31 3.11 -13.28 3.45
C VAL A 31 3.04 -14.79 3.30
N GLU A 32 3.17 -15.56 4.38
CA GLU A 32 3.00 -17.03 4.34
C GLU A 32 1.62 -17.43 3.82
N ALA A 33 0.55 -16.71 4.18
CA ALA A 33 -0.78 -16.91 3.63
C ALA A 33 -0.82 -16.69 2.10
N ASP A 34 -0.18 -15.63 1.56
CA ASP A 34 -0.11 -15.40 0.10
C ASP A 34 0.53 -16.59 -0.65
N PHE A 35 1.56 -17.21 -0.04
CA PHE A 35 2.20 -18.40 -0.58
C PHE A 35 1.29 -19.63 -0.48
N GLU A 36 0.60 -19.81 0.63
CA GLU A 36 -0.33 -20.93 0.84
C GLU A 36 -1.56 -20.83 -0.06
N ASP A 37 -2.10 -19.63 -0.26
CA ASP A 37 -3.20 -19.35 -1.19
C ASP A 37 -2.77 -19.65 -2.62
N THR A 38 -1.57 -19.22 -3.03
CA THR A 38 -1.04 -19.57 -4.36
C THR A 38 -0.85 -21.08 -4.49
N ARG A 39 -0.34 -21.75 -3.46
CA ARG A 39 -0.12 -23.20 -3.45
C ARG A 39 -1.44 -23.95 -3.59
N SER A 40 -2.44 -23.56 -2.80
CA SER A 40 -3.74 -24.21 -2.79
C SER A 40 -4.57 -23.88 -4.04
N ASP A 41 -4.55 -22.65 -4.54
CA ASP A 41 -5.36 -22.26 -5.71
C ASP A 41 -4.77 -22.69 -7.05
N ARG A 42 -3.43 -22.82 -7.15
CA ARG A 42 -2.75 -23.05 -8.42
C ARG A 42 -2.01 -24.38 -8.50
N PHE A 43 -1.70 -25.01 -7.37
CA PHE A 43 -0.88 -26.22 -7.30
C PHE A 43 -1.53 -27.39 -6.52
N SER A 44 -2.84 -27.33 -6.24
CA SER A 44 -3.54 -28.38 -5.48
C SER A 44 -3.82 -29.67 -6.24
N SER A 45 -3.76 -29.68 -7.58
CA SER A 45 -4.02 -30.90 -8.36
C SER A 45 -2.74 -31.70 -8.58
N GLU A 46 -2.83 -33.03 -8.62
CA GLU A 46 -1.73 -33.91 -9.08
C GLU A 46 -1.53 -33.84 -10.63
N GLU A 47 -1.91 -32.73 -11.25
CA GLU A 47 -1.86 -32.54 -12.69
C GLU A 47 -0.47 -32.10 -13.17
N VAL A 48 -0.18 -32.42 -14.43
CA VAL A 48 1.05 -31.97 -15.10
C VAL A 48 0.89 -30.50 -15.48
N TYR A 49 1.57 -29.63 -14.75
CA TYR A 49 1.56 -28.19 -15.02
C TYR A 49 2.39 -27.80 -16.24
N SER A 50 1.83 -26.95 -17.12
CA SER A 50 2.61 -26.35 -18.19
C SER A 50 3.60 -25.33 -17.65
N GLN A 51 4.73 -25.15 -18.33
CA GLN A 51 5.68 -24.08 -18.02
C GLN A 51 5.01 -22.69 -18.04
N LYS A 52 3.97 -22.50 -18.86
CA LYS A 52 3.22 -21.24 -18.93
C LYS A 52 2.46 -20.99 -17.63
N ASP A 53 1.74 -21.99 -17.13
CA ASP A 53 0.90 -21.90 -15.94
C ASP A 53 1.76 -21.64 -14.69
N ILE A 54 2.89 -22.34 -14.58
CA ILE A 54 3.86 -22.11 -13.50
C ILE A 54 4.40 -20.67 -13.54
N LYS A 55 4.73 -20.16 -14.74
CA LYS A 55 5.21 -18.77 -14.90
C LYS A 55 4.15 -17.74 -14.52
N GLU A 56 2.88 -18.00 -14.83
CA GLU A 56 1.77 -17.11 -14.47
C GLU A 56 1.49 -17.15 -12.96
N ALA A 57 1.48 -18.33 -12.34
CA ALA A 57 1.33 -18.48 -10.90
C ALA A 57 2.45 -17.74 -10.12
N ILE A 58 3.72 -17.92 -10.52
CA ILE A 58 4.85 -17.23 -9.90
C ILE A 58 4.76 -15.71 -10.10
N LYS A 59 4.32 -15.23 -11.27
CA LYS A 59 4.13 -13.79 -11.50
C LYS A 59 3.02 -13.22 -10.60
N SER A 60 1.91 -13.94 -10.47
CA SER A 60 0.80 -13.55 -9.60
C SER A 60 1.24 -13.47 -8.13
N LEU A 61 1.93 -14.51 -7.63
CA LEU A 61 2.50 -14.52 -6.28
C LEU A 61 3.49 -13.38 -6.06
N CYS A 62 4.38 -13.12 -7.04
CA CYS A 62 5.32 -12.01 -6.95
C CYS A 62 4.61 -10.66 -6.85
N PHE A 63 3.47 -10.49 -7.53
CA PHE A 63 2.66 -9.29 -7.41
C PHE A 63 2.00 -9.19 -6.03
N ALA A 64 1.37 -10.27 -5.55
CA ALA A 64 0.71 -10.31 -4.24
C ALA A 64 1.68 -9.98 -3.10
N VAL A 65 2.82 -10.67 -3.04
CA VAL A 65 3.86 -10.44 -2.03
C VAL A 65 4.41 -9.02 -2.10
N LYS A 66 4.65 -8.48 -3.31
CA LYS A 66 5.10 -7.08 -3.46
C LYS A 66 4.06 -6.07 -3.00
N ALA A 67 2.77 -6.33 -3.27
CA ALA A 67 1.69 -5.46 -2.84
C ALA A 67 1.54 -5.48 -1.31
N ASN A 68 1.59 -6.66 -0.70
CA ASN A 68 1.53 -6.85 0.75
C ASN A 68 2.70 -6.13 1.45
N ILE A 69 3.94 -6.37 1.02
CA ILE A 69 5.14 -5.69 1.55
C ILE A 69 5.04 -4.17 1.37
N ARG A 70 4.57 -3.70 0.21
CA ARG A 70 4.43 -2.26 -0.05
C ARG A 70 3.41 -1.62 0.90
N SER A 71 2.26 -2.26 1.10
CA SER A 71 1.22 -1.79 2.01
C SER A 71 1.75 -1.71 3.44
N GLU A 72 2.39 -2.76 3.94
CA GLU A 72 2.90 -2.79 5.30
C GLU A 72 4.05 -1.80 5.54
N LEU A 73 4.93 -1.61 4.54
CA LEU A 73 6.00 -0.63 4.62
C LEU A 73 5.44 0.80 4.66
N GLN A 74 4.37 1.07 3.90
CA GLN A 74 3.69 2.35 3.91
C GLN A 74 3.07 2.64 5.29
N ASP A 75 2.35 1.68 5.86
CA ASP A 75 1.79 1.78 7.22
C ASP A 75 2.90 2.03 8.25
N THR A 76 4.02 1.32 8.14
CA THR A 76 5.18 1.49 9.02
C THR A 76 5.76 2.90 8.91
N ILE A 77 5.89 3.45 7.70
CA ILE A 77 6.37 4.82 7.50
C ILE A 77 5.43 5.83 8.17
N ASN A 78 4.12 5.70 7.94
CA ASN A 78 3.11 6.60 8.51
C ASN A 78 3.11 6.55 10.04
N MET A 79 3.18 5.34 10.60
CA MET A 79 3.29 5.11 12.04
C MET A 79 4.57 5.70 12.62
N MET A 80 5.72 5.47 11.98
CA MET A 80 7.01 6.03 12.44
C MET A 80 7.01 7.56 12.38
N ALA A 81 6.36 8.15 11.37
CA ALA A 81 6.17 9.60 11.31
C ALA A 81 5.37 10.08 12.53
N LEU A 82 4.17 9.53 12.77
CA LEU A 82 3.33 9.89 13.91
C LEU A 82 4.07 9.75 15.26
N LEU A 83 4.81 8.67 15.46
CA LEU A 83 5.62 8.47 16.66
C LEU A 83 6.72 9.53 16.82
N LEU A 84 7.42 9.88 15.74
CA LEU A 84 8.42 10.95 15.78
C LEU A 84 7.79 12.30 16.14
N ARG A 85 6.63 12.62 15.55
CA ARG A 85 5.90 13.85 15.88
C ARG A 85 5.43 13.86 17.32
N GLN A 86 4.92 12.75 17.84
CA GLN A 86 4.54 12.63 19.24
C GLN A 86 5.73 12.86 20.18
N ILE A 87 6.86 12.20 19.91
CA ILE A 87 8.09 12.38 20.69
C ILE A 87 8.54 13.84 20.69
N PHE A 88 8.50 14.53 19.53
CA PHE A 88 8.87 15.94 19.47
C PHE A 88 7.92 16.86 20.23
N ILE A 89 6.60 16.66 20.09
CA ILE A 89 5.59 17.43 20.83
C ILE A 89 5.80 17.26 22.34
N GLU A 90 6.01 16.04 22.80
CA GLU A 90 6.12 15.74 24.22
C GLU A 90 7.46 16.19 24.83
N ALA A 91 8.53 16.14 24.03
CA ALA A 91 9.81 16.75 24.38
C ALA A 91 9.68 18.28 24.50
N GLU A 92 8.98 18.94 23.59
CA GLU A 92 8.75 20.39 23.67
C GLU A 92 7.85 20.77 24.86
N ASP A 93 6.77 20.01 25.09
CA ASP A 93 5.85 20.26 26.19
C ASP A 93 6.47 19.99 27.56
N SER A 94 7.35 18.99 27.67
CA SER A 94 8.09 18.74 28.91
C SER A 94 9.09 19.87 29.20
N VAL A 95 9.80 20.38 28.20
CA VAL A 95 10.66 21.57 28.35
C VAL A 95 9.86 22.81 28.72
N ARG A 96 8.70 23.04 28.09
CA ARG A 96 7.81 24.17 28.39
C ARG A 96 7.30 24.12 29.83
N ARG A 97 6.88 22.94 30.31
CA ARG A 97 6.44 22.71 31.69
C ARG A 97 7.58 22.96 32.69
N ALA A 98 8.79 22.49 32.39
CA ALA A 98 9.96 22.73 33.23
C ALA A 98 10.28 24.24 33.33
N LEU A 99 10.23 24.97 32.22
CA LEU A 99 10.45 26.42 32.20
C LEU A 99 9.36 27.18 32.98
N GLN A 100 8.09 26.78 32.85
CA GLN A 100 6.99 27.42 33.56
C GLN A 100 7.08 27.22 35.08
N LEU A 101 7.53 26.04 35.53
CA LEU A 101 7.81 25.78 36.94
C LEU A 101 9.01 26.59 37.44
N TRP A 102 10.06 26.72 36.63
CA TRP A 102 11.23 27.54 36.94
C TRP A 102 10.86 29.02 37.09
N LEU A 103 10.04 29.57 36.19
CA LEU A 103 9.56 30.96 36.27
C LEU A 103 8.61 31.24 37.45
N ARG A 104 7.99 30.20 38.03
CA ARG A 104 7.01 30.32 39.11
C ARG A 104 7.63 30.19 40.51
N ASN A 105 8.84 29.65 40.65
CA ASN A 105 9.52 29.43 41.94
C ASN A 105 10.82 30.24 42.04
N ASP A 106 10.84 31.27 42.89
CA ASP A 106 12.02 32.10 43.18
C ASP A 106 13.08 31.43 44.10
N ASN A 107 12.84 30.21 44.60
CA ASN A 107 13.77 29.51 45.49
C ASN A 107 14.27 28.19 44.87
N LEU A 108 15.51 28.24 44.42
CA LEU A 108 16.23 27.23 43.64
C LEU A 108 17.00 26.23 44.53
N GLU A 109 16.33 25.61 45.50
CA GLU A 109 16.88 24.43 46.18
C GLU A 109 15.80 23.34 46.24
N LEU A 110 16.14 22.16 45.72
CA LEU A 110 15.39 20.88 45.76
C LEU A 110 14.42 20.60 44.60
N ARG A 111 14.96 20.11 43.47
CA ARG A 111 14.91 18.68 43.05
C ARG A 111 15.14 18.60 41.53
N TYR A 112 16.39 18.35 41.17
CA TYR A 112 16.87 18.03 39.82
C TYR A 112 16.53 16.57 39.42
N GLU A 113 15.28 16.16 39.63
CA GLU A 113 14.78 14.82 39.25
C GLU A 113 13.37 14.94 38.66
N GLN A 114 13.17 15.93 37.78
CA GLN A 114 12.02 15.89 36.90
C GLN A 114 12.41 15.02 35.71
N ASP A 115 12.20 13.71 35.88
CA ASP A 115 12.36 12.74 34.79
C ASP A 115 11.52 13.22 33.61
N LEU A 116 12.18 13.46 32.49
CA LEU A 116 11.59 13.77 31.20
C LEU A 116 10.71 12.59 30.75
N ALA A 117 9.51 12.40 31.30
CA ALA A 117 8.64 11.28 30.94
C ALA A 117 8.07 11.52 29.53
N LEU A 118 8.55 10.73 28.57
CA LEU A 118 8.00 10.64 27.22
C LEU A 118 7.10 9.41 27.22
N ASP A 119 5.82 9.59 26.94
CA ASP A 119 4.78 8.57 26.86
C ASP A 119 4.50 8.25 25.39
N LEU A 120 4.74 7.01 24.97
CA LEU A 120 4.37 6.57 23.63
C LEU A 120 2.92 6.08 23.64
N ASP A 121 2.01 6.88 23.06
CA ASP A 121 0.63 6.45 22.83
C ASP A 121 0.54 5.60 21.55
N ILE A 122 0.87 4.32 21.69
CA ILE A 122 0.85 3.35 20.59
C ILE A 122 -0.55 3.22 19.98
N ALA A 123 -1.63 3.43 20.74
CA ALA A 123 -3.00 3.28 20.26
C ALA A 123 -3.41 4.39 19.29
N MET A 124 -2.94 5.61 19.51
CA MET A 124 -3.16 6.74 18.58
C MET A 124 -2.51 6.47 17.21
N VAL A 125 -1.47 5.65 17.16
CA VAL A 125 -0.71 5.39 15.93
C VAL A 125 -1.28 4.22 15.11
N GLU A 126 -2.21 3.46 15.67
CA GLU A 126 -2.99 2.44 14.95
C GLU A 126 -4.30 3.00 14.35
N ASP A 127 -4.65 4.26 14.65
CA ASP A 127 -5.88 4.85 14.13
C ASP A 127 -5.82 4.93 12.61
N LYS A 128 -6.64 4.10 11.97
CA LYS A 128 -6.71 3.94 10.52
C LYS A 128 -7.05 5.26 9.82
N ASP A 129 -7.87 6.10 10.45
CA ASP A 129 -8.24 7.41 9.91
C ASP A 129 -7.07 8.40 9.99
N LEU A 130 -6.22 8.27 11.03
CA LEU A 130 -4.98 9.06 11.14
C LEU A 130 -3.92 8.58 10.16
N LEU A 131 -3.77 7.27 9.96
CA LEU A 131 -2.82 6.70 8.99
C LEU A 131 -3.18 7.09 7.55
N GLU A 132 -4.46 7.07 7.19
CA GLU A 132 -4.95 7.52 5.88
C GLU A 132 -4.74 9.02 5.69
N ARG A 133 -4.97 9.84 6.73
CA ARG A 133 -4.66 11.28 6.68
C ARG A 133 -3.17 11.55 6.50
N VAL A 134 -2.28 10.78 7.13
CA VAL A 134 -0.83 10.92 6.95
C VAL A 134 -0.40 10.56 5.52
N GLU A 135 -1.04 9.57 4.91
CA GLU A 135 -0.80 9.21 3.51
C GLU A 135 -1.21 10.33 2.53
N GLN A 136 -2.29 11.05 2.85
CA GLN A 136 -2.83 12.13 2.02
C GLN A 136 -2.06 13.46 2.15
N LEU A 137 -1.29 13.64 3.23
CA LEU A 137 -0.53 14.86 3.48
C LEU A 137 0.79 14.86 2.71
N SER A 138 1.09 15.95 2.00
CA SER A 138 2.42 16.17 1.45
C SER A 138 3.44 16.44 2.57
N VAL A 139 4.72 16.11 2.32
CA VAL A 139 5.83 16.38 3.26
C VAL A 139 5.87 17.85 3.71
N SER A 140 5.47 18.77 2.82
CA SER A 140 5.39 20.20 3.07
C SER A 140 4.26 20.56 4.05
N GLU A 141 3.09 19.94 3.90
CA GLU A 141 1.95 20.15 4.82
C GLU A 141 2.23 19.54 6.20
N TRP A 142 3.01 18.46 6.24
CA TRP A 142 3.38 17.80 7.48
C TRP A 142 4.45 18.55 8.30
N THR A 143 5.30 19.33 7.63
CA THR A 143 6.38 20.14 8.25
C THR A 143 5.99 21.58 8.50
N SER A 144 4.92 22.06 7.86
CA SER A 144 4.36 23.39 8.10
C SER A 144 3.54 23.35 9.37
N GLY A 145 4.17 23.71 10.49
CA GLY A 145 3.55 23.71 11.81
C GLY A 145 2.22 24.48 11.81
N ASP A 146 1.11 23.74 11.92
CA ASP A 146 -0.23 24.30 12.01
C ASP A 146 -0.35 25.12 13.31
N SER A 147 -0.11 26.42 13.17
CA SER A 147 -0.10 27.44 14.23
C SER A 147 -1.45 28.16 14.37
N SER A 148 -2.52 27.59 13.79
CA SER A 148 -3.84 28.23 13.70
C SER A 148 -4.79 27.96 14.88
N GLY A 149 -4.38 27.19 15.90
CA GLY A 149 -5.30 26.69 16.93
C GLY A 149 -5.37 27.41 18.29
N ALA A 150 -4.45 28.31 18.64
CA ALA A 150 -4.15 28.54 20.07
C ALA A 150 -4.29 29.98 20.62
N ALA A 151 -4.93 30.93 19.94
CA ALA A 151 -5.01 32.30 20.47
C ALA A 151 -6.33 33.01 20.21
N GLN A 152 -7.36 32.73 21.02
CA GLN A 152 -8.47 33.68 21.15
C GLN A 152 -9.31 33.55 22.43
N ILE A 153 -8.75 33.85 23.61
CA ILE A 153 -9.56 34.31 24.76
C ILE A 153 -8.74 35.32 25.58
N GLY A 154 -9.20 36.58 25.66
CA GLY A 154 -8.70 37.56 26.63
C GLY A 154 -8.77 39.00 26.15
N ALA A 155 -9.87 39.69 26.46
CA ALA A 155 -10.14 41.07 26.09
C ALA A 155 -9.65 42.11 27.14
N LEU A 156 -9.14 43.24 26.63
CA LEU A 156 -9.08 44.62 27.15
C LEU A 156 -8.20 44.96 28.40
N PRO A 157 -7.70 46.22 28.59
CA PRO A 157 -8.37 47.50 28.30
C PRO A 157 -7.58 48.62 27.60
N LYS A 158 -8.35 49.64 27.18
CA LYS A 158 -7.96 50.89 26.49
C LYS A 158 -7.09 51.81 27.37
N THR A 159 -6.12 52.49 26.75
CA THR A 159 -5.64 53.80 27.21
C THR A 159 -5.57 54.77 26.02
N THR A 160 -6.22 55.91 26.19
CA THR A 160 -6.26 57.05 25.29
C THR A 160 -5.10 58.00 25.61
N ALA A 161 -4.10 58.10 24.73
CA ALA A 161 -3.25 59.28 24.59
C ALA A 161 -2.44 59.21 23.28
N LYS A 162 -2.40 60.35 22.54
CA LYS A 162 -1.63 60.65 21.30
C LYS A 162 -2.33 60.35 19.95
N VAL A 163 -3.26 61.22 19.54
CA VAL A 163 -4.02 61.11 18.26
C VAL A 163 -3.50 62.04 17.13
N LYS A 164 -2.25 62.53 17.17
CA LYS A 164 -1.74 63.37 16.04
C LYS A 164 -0.43 62.91 15.39
N ALA A 165 0.42 62.15 16.09
CA ALA A 165 1.57 61.48 15.47
C ALA A 165 1.21 60.10 14.89
N ASP A 166 0.08 59.54 15.31
CA ASP A 166 -0.35 58.17 15.02
C ASP A 166 -1.12 58.05 13.69
N ALA A 167 -1.74 59.13 13.22
CA ALA A 167 -2.54 59.13 11.99
C ALA A 167 -1.67 59.03 10.72
N GLU A 168 -0.52 59.71 10.68
CA GLU A 168 0.43 59.62 9.56
C GLU A 168 1.19 58.29 9.56
N ALA A 169 1.53 57.77 10.74
CA ALA A 169 2.13 56.44 10.90
C ALA A 169 1.15 55.35 10.47
N LYS A 170 -0.12 55.46 10.85
CA LYS A 170 -1.20 54.56 10.44
C LYS A 170 -1.47 54.62 8.94
N GLN A 171 -1.49 55.80 8.32
CA GLN A 171 -1.64 55.93 6.86
C GLN A 171 -0.46 55.32 6.09
N LYS A 172 0.78 55.48 6.58
CA LYS A 172 1.95 54.82 5.96
C LYS A 172 1.89 53.30 6.10
N LEU A 173 1.50 52.81 7.27
CA LEU A 173 1.34 51.38 7.53
C LEU A 173 0.22 50.78 6.67
N GLU A 174 -0.92 51.47 6.55
CA GLU A 174 -2.05 51.04 5.72
C GLU A 174 -1.69 51.01 4.23
N LYS A 175 -0.88 51.97 3.76
CA LYS A 175 -0.36 51.98 2.39
C LYS A 175 0.67 50.88 2.14
N GLN A 176 1.54 50.57 3.11
CA GLN A 176 2.46 49.43 3.04
C GLN A 176 1.70 48.10 3.01
N LEU A 177 0.70 47.94 3.88
CA LEU A 177 -0.13 46.75 3.94
C LEU A 177 -0.90 46.51 2.63
N GLN A 178 -1.43 47.58 2.02
CA GLN A 178 -2.06 47.50 0.70
C GLN A 178 -1.07 47.09 -0.40
N GLN A 179 0.17 47.58 -0.34
CA GLN A 179 1.21 47.22 -1.29
C GLN A 179 1.63 45.76 -1.16
N GLU A 180 1.82 45.27 0.06
CA GLU A 180 2.12 43.86 0.35
C GLU A 180 0.95 42.96 -0.04
N HIS A 181 -0.29 43.38 0.22
CA HIS A 181 -1.47 42.62 -0.20
C HIS A 181 -1.57 42.50 -1.72
N GLN A 182 -1.30 43.59 -2.46
CA GLN A 182 -1.25 43.57 -3.92
C GLN A 182 -0.16 42.64 -4.45
N GLN A 183 1.03 42.66 -3.82
CA GLN A 183 2.14 41.77 -4.17
C GLN A 183 1.80 40.30 -3.93
N HIS A 184 1.21 39.97 -2.78
CA HIS A 184 0.77 38.60 -2.49
C HIS A 184 -0.36 38.14 -3.42
N GLU A 185 -1.30 39.01 -3.80
CA GLU A 185 -2.32 38.65 -4.80
C GLU A 185 -1.72 38.34 -6.17
N ASP A 186 -0.72 39.12 -6.59
CA ASP A 186 -0.01 38.88 -7.86
C ASP A 186 0.84 37.59 -7.80
N GLU A 187 1.48 37.31 -6.67
CA GLU A 187 2.21 36.05 -6.42
C GLU A 187 1.28 34.83 -6.43
N ILE A 188 0.12 34.91 -5.75
CA ILE A 188 -0.89 33.85 -5.75
C ILE A 188 -1.43 33.63 -7.17
N ARG A 189 -1.64 34.70 -7.94
CA ARG A 189 -2.10 34.60 -9.33
C ARG A 189 -1.04 33.92 -10.22
N ALA A 190 0.23 34.28 -10.06
CA ALA A 190 1.33 33.64 -10.77
C ALA A 190 1.45 32.16 -10.43
N ALA A 191 1.40 31.80 -9.13
CA ALA A 191 1.46 30.42 -8.66
C ALA A 191 0.27 29.57 -9.16
N ARG A 192 -0.93 30.15 -9.22
CA ARG A 192 -2.10 29.46 -9.81
C ARG A 192 -1.94 29.21 -11.30
N LEU A 193 -1.33 30.15 -12.03
CA LEU A 193 -1.09 29.98 -13.47
C LEU A 193 -0.06 28.87 -13.74
N THR A 194 1.04 28.84 -12.97
CA THR A 194 2.08 27.80 -13.12
C THR A 194 1.55 26.43 -12.73
N SER A 195 0.82 26.33 -11.63
CA SER A 195 0.17 25.08 -11.20
C SER A 195 -0.80 24.55 -12.25
N LYS A 196 -1.61 25.44 -12.86
CA LYS A 196 -2.51 25.05 -13.95
C LYS A 196 -1.75 24.54 -15.19
N GLN A 197 -0.65 25.20 -15.57
CA GLN A 197 0.18 24.76 -16.70
C GLN A 197 0.85 23.41 -16.44
N GLU A 198 1.34 23.17 -15.23
CA GLU A 198 1.92 21.88 -14.82
C GLU A 198 0.88 20.77 -14.84
N GLN A 199 -0.34 21.05 -14.39
CA GLN A 199 -1.44 20.10 -14.42
C GLN A 199 -1.87 19.75 -15.85
N GLU A 200 -2.00 20.75 -16.74
CA GLU A 200 -2.27 20.52 -18.16
C GLU A 200 -1.15 19.72 -18.86
N ALA A 201 0.11 19.95 -18.49
CA ALA A 201 1.26 19.21 -19.01
C ALA A 201 1.27 17.74 -18.54
N LEU A 202 0.94 17.50 -17.26
CA LEU A 202 0.78 16.16 -16.69
C LEU A 202 -0.36 15.40 -17.35
N GLU A 203 -1.52 16.03 -17.55
CA GLU A 203 -2.66 15.44 -18.26
C GLU A 203 -2.33 15.09 -19.71
N ALA A 204 -1.60 15.98 -20.42
CA ALA A 204 -1.14 15.72 -21.77
C ALA A 204 -0.15 14.53 -21.82
N ALA A 205 0.77 14.43 -20.86
CA ALA A 205 1.71 13.31 -20.75
C ALA A 205 0.97 12.00 -20.45
N HIS A 206 0.03 12.01 -19.50
CA HIS A 206 -0.79 10.87 -19.15
C HIS A 206 -1.63 10.37 -20.34
N ASN A 207 -2.28 11.29 -21.07
CA ASN A 207 -3.03 10.95 -22.29
C ASN A 207 -2.15 10.34 -23.38
N LYS A 208 -0.88 10.76 -23.49
CA LYS A 208 0.06 10.17 -24.46
C LYS A 208 0.44 8.75 -24.07
N GLU A 209 0.67 8.48 -22.79
CA GLU A 209 0.96 7.12 -22.30
C GLU A 209 -0.26 6.20 -22.41
N LEU A 210 -1.46 6.68 -22.07
CA LEU A 210 -2.71 5.94 -22.29
C LEU A 210 -2.87 5.50 -23.75
N ARG A 211 -2.64 6.42 -24.71
CA ARG A 211 -2.69 6.07 -26.14
C ARG A 211 -1.64 5.04 -26.56
N LYS A 212 -0.42 5.10 -25.99
CA LYS A 212 0.61 4.09 -26.25
C LYS A 212 0.21 2.72 -25.70
N LEU A 213 -0.35 2.68 -24.50
CA LEU A 213 -0.81 1.45 -23.86
C LEU A 213 -1.99 0.84 -24.63
N GLN A 214 -2.95 1.66 -25.05
CA GLN A 214 -4.07 1.21 -25.90
C GLN A 214 -3.57 0.57 -27.20
N ARG A 215 -2.61 1.18 -27.89
CA ARG A 215 -2.02 0.60 -29.11
C ARG A 215 -1.31 -0.73 -28.84
N LYS A 216 -0.58 -0.85 -27.73
CA LYS A 216 0.07 -2.11 -27.36
C LYS A 216 -0.93 -3.20 -27.01
N LEU A 217 -2.04 -2.83 -26.36
CA LEU A 217 -3.12 -3.76 -26.05
C LEU A 217 -3.78 -4.29 -27.32
N GLU A 218 -4.07 -3.39 -28.28
CA GLU A 218 -4.65 -3.77 -29.57
C GLU A 218 -3.71 -4.71 -30.36
N GLN A 219 -2.42 -4.38 -30.43
CA GLN A 219 -1.41 -5.26 -31.04
C GLN A 219 -1.29 -6.63 -30.34
N ALA A 220 -1.42 -6.67 -29.02
CA ALA A 220 -1.40 -7.92 -28.26
C ALA A 220 -2.64 -8.77 -28.56
N ASN A 221 -3.81 -8.15 -28.66
CA ASN A 221 -5.05 -8.84 -29.01
C ASN A 221 -4.99 -9.42 -30.43
N GLU A 222 -4.56 -8.63 -31.42
CA GLU A 222 -4.35 -9.11 -32.80
C GLU A 222 -3.38 -10.31 -32.83
N ARG A 223 -2.33 -10.28 -32.00
CA ARG A 223 -1.36 -11.37 -31.91
C ARG A 223 -1.96 -12.63 -31.30
N VAL A 224 -2.85 -12.50 -30.31
CA VAL A 224 -3.56 -13.62 -29.69
C VAL A 224 -4.52 -14.25 -30.70
N GLU A 225 -5.34 -13.45 -31.38
CA GLU A 225 -6.28 -13.94 -32.41
C GLU A 225 -5.55 -14.72 -33.52
N GLU A 226 -4.41 -14.22 -34.00
CA GLU A 226 -3.63 -14.93 -35.02
C GLU A 226 -3.04 -16.25 -34.50
N LEU A 227 -2.59 -16.29 -33.25
CA LEU A 227 -2.08 -17.54 -32.64
C LEU A 227 -3.19 -18.56 -32.42
N GLU A 228 -4.39 -18.11 -32.03
CA GLU A 228 -5.56 -18.98 -31.89
C GLU A 228 -5.95 -19.59 -33.25
N ARG A 229 -5.98 -18.77 -34.30
CA ARG A 229 -6.24 -19.23 -35.67
C ARG A 229 -5.21 -20.27 -36.12
N GLN A 230 -3.93 -20.01 -35.90
CA GLN A 230 -2.86 -20.96 -36.24
C GLN A 230 -2.96 -22.27 -35.45
N THR A 231 -3.36 -22.20 -34.18
CA THR A 231 -3.51 -23.39 -33.33
C THR A 231 -4.67 -24.25 -33.82
N GLU A 232 -5.80 -23.63 -34.18
CA GLU A 232 -6.96 -24.34 -34.71
C GLU A 232 -6.66 -24.97 -36.08
N GLU A 233 -5.99 -24.25 -36.98
CA GLU A 233 -5.54 -24.79 -38.27
C GLU A 233 -4.57 -25.98 -38.09
N ALA A 234 -3.61 -25.87 -37.17
CA ALA A 234 -2.69 -26.95 -36.85
C ALA A 234 -3.44 -28.17 -36.26
N ARG A 235 -4.42 -27.95 -35.38
CA ARG A 235 -5.25 -29.01 -34.80
C ARG A 235 -6.04 -29.74 -35.89
N GLN A 236 -6.65 -29.01 -36.82
CA GLN A 236 -7.36 -29.58 -37.96
C GLN A 236 -6.42 -30.39 -38.85
N HIS A 237 -5.24 -29.87 -39.17
CA HIS A 237 -4.25 -30.58 -39.98
C HIS A 237 -3.76 -31.87 -39.31
N ILE A 238 -3.47 -31.83 -38.00
CA ILE A 238 -3.09 -33.01 -37.22
C ILE A 238 -4.22 -34.05 -37.26
N SER A 239 -5.48 -33.63 -37.06
CA SER A 239 -6.63 -34.53 -37.07
C SER A 239 -6.81 -35.29 -38.39
N GLN A 240 -6.41 -34.66 -39.51
CA GLN A 240 -6.48 -35.23 -40.86
C GLN A 240 -5.24 -36.04 -41.24
N THR A 241 -4.17 -36.02 -40.44
CA THR A 241 -2.92 -36.70 -40.77
C THR A 241 -3.09 -38.22 -40.71
N SER A 242 -2.55 -38.94 -41.71
CA SER A 242 -2.68 -40.40 -41.82
C SER A 242 -2.17 -41.16 -40.58
N GLN A 243 -1.10 -40.66 -39.95
CA GLN A 243 -0.55 -41.21 -38.71
C GLN A 243 -1.55 -41.07 -37.55
N PHE A 244 -2.17 -39.91 -37.39
CA PHE A 244 -3.20 -39.67 -36.37
C PHE A 244 -4.43 -40.55 -36.60
N LEU A 245 -4.92 -40.64 -37.84
CA LEU A 245 -6.04 -41.52 -38.19
C LEU A 245 -5.72 -43.01 -38.00
N SER A 246 -4.46 -43.42 -38.20
CA SER A 246 -3.99 -44.78 -37.95
C SER A 246 -3.94 -45.08 -36.45
N MET A 247 -3.38 -44.16 -35.66
CA MET A 247 -3.36 -44.25 -34.19
C MET A 247 -4.77 -44.27 -33.61
N LYS A 248 -5.66 -43.38 -34.06
CA LYS A 248 -7.08 -43.36 -33.63
C LYS A 248 -7.72 -44.73 -33.85
N ARG A 249 -7.60 -45.30 -35.06
CA ARG A 249 -8.12 -46.64 -35.38
C ARG A 249 -7.52 -47.73 -34.50
N MET A 250 -6.21 -47.70 -34.25
CA MET A 250 -5.53 -48.69 -33.40
C MET A 250 -6.01 -48.61 -31.95
N VAL A 251 -6.13 -47.40 -31.40
CA VAL A 251 -6.62 -47.17 -30.02
C VAL A 251 -8.06 -47.62 -29.89
N THR A 252 -8.95 -47.24 -30.81
CA THR A 252 -10.35 -47.69 -30.80
C THR A 252 -10.45 -49.21 -30.86
N THR A 253 -9.66 -49.85 -31.73
CA THR A 253 -9.63 -51.33 -31.83
C THR A 253 -9.16 -51.97 -30.52
N LYS A 254 -8.10 -51.46 -29.90
CA LYS A 254 -7.59 -51.97 -28.62
C LYS A 254 -8.57 -51.74 -27.47
N ASN A 255 -9.25 -50.60 -27.43
CA ASN A 255 -10.29 -50.33 -26.44
C ASN A 255 -11.44 -51.33 -26.57
N GLN A 256 -11.87 -51.63 -27.80
CA GLN A 256 -12.90 -52.63 -28.02
C GLN A 256 -12.46 -54.04 -27.61
N GLN A 257 -11.21 -54.42 -27.89
CA GLN A 257 -10.62 -55.67 -27.40
C GLN A 257 -10.57 -55.71 -25.86
N LEU A 258 -10.22 -54.60 -25.21
CA LEU A 258 -10.22 -54.49 -23.74
C LEU A 258 -11.63 -54.63 -23.17
N GLN A 259 -12.63 -54.00 -23.79
CA GLN A 259 -14.03 -54.14 -23.39
C GLN A 259 -14.50 -55.60 -23.53
N ASP A 260 -14.17 -56.27 -24.63
CA ASP A 260 -14.52 -57.67 -24.83
C ASP A 260 -13.83 -58.61 -23.83
N LEU A 261 -12.55 -58.35 -23.53
CA LEU A 261 -11.81 -59.10 -22.50
C LEU A 261 -12.41 -58.88 -21.12
N ARG A 262 -12.75 -57.64 -20.75
CA ARG A 262 -13.45 -57.31 -19.50
C ARG A 262 -14.78 -58.06 -19.41
N ARG A 263 -15.62 -58.02 -20.45
CA ARG A 263 -16.90 -58.77 -20.51
C ARG A 263 -16.71 -60.28 -20.37
N ARG A 264 -15.64 -60.84 -20.91
CA ARG A 264 -15.32 -62.27 -20.78
C ARG A 264 -14.81 -62.61 -19.37
N LEU A 265 -13.94 -61.79 -18.80
CA LEU A 265 -13.39 -61.96 -17.46
C LEU A 265 -14.47 -61.83 -16.39
N GLN A 266 -15.45 -60.94 -16.58
CA GLN A 266 -16.60 -60.77 -15.69
C GLN A 266 -17.43 -62.07 -15.50
N ARG A 267 -17.35 -63.02 -16.43
CA ARG A 267 -17.98 -64.35 -16.28
C ARG A 267 -17.29 -65.25 -15.25
N TYR A 268 -16.02 -65.00 -15.00
CA TYR A 268 -15.18 -65.82 -14.12
C TYR A 268 -14.89 -65.11 -12.79
N GLU A 269 -14.92 -63.78 -12.77
CA GLU A 269 -14.65 -62.94 -11.59
C GLU A 269 -15.74 -61.86 -11.45
N PRO A 270 -16.98 -62.25 -11.05
CA PRO A 270 -18.12 -61.33 -10.98
C PRO A 270 -17.99 -60.25 -9.89
N ASP A 271 -17.19 -60.50 -8.85
CA ASP A 271 -17.03 -59.61 -7.69
C ASP A 271 -15.99 -58.48 -7.89
N TYR A 272 -15.37 -58.38 -9.07
CA TYR A 272 -14.35 -57.35 -9.39
C TYR A 272 -14.92 -56.14 -10.16
N ALA A 273 -16.25 -56.05 -10.29
CA ALA A 273 -16.94 -55.13 -11.20
C ALA A 273 -17.37 -53.78 -10.59
N GLU A 274 -16.68 -53.26 -9.57
CA GLU A 274 -17.05 -51.99 -8.91
C GLU A 274 -16.09 -50.81 -9.16
N ASP A 275 -15.06 -50.97 -10.00
CA ASP A 275 -14.11 -49.89 -10.29
C ASP A 275 -13.87 -49.69 -11.80
N ASP A 276 -14.95 -49.54 -12.55
CA ASP A 276 -14.93 -49.12 -13.94
C ASP A 276 -15.17 -47.62 -14.06
N GLY A 277 -14.09 -46.86 -13.85
CA GLY A 277 -13.98 -45.50 -14.37
C GLY A 277 -14.39 -45.48 -15.84
N GLU A 278 -15.44 -44.71 -16.13
CA GLU A 278 -16.01 -44.50 -17.46
C GLU A 278 -14.90 -44.28 -18.51
N THR A 279 -14.62 -45.28 -19.33
CA THR A 279 -13.84 -45.06 -20.55
C THR A 279 -14.78 -44.43 -21.56
N LYS A 280 -14.86 -43.09 -21.55
CA LYS A 280 -15.56 -42.32 -22.56
C LYS A 280 -14.99 -42.63 -23.95
N ASP A 281 -15.89 -42.76 -24.92
CA ASP A 281 -15.52 -42.94 -26.31
C ASP A 281 -14.71 -41.73 -26.79
N ALA A 282 -13.71 -41.94 -27.65
CA ALA A 282 -12.82 -40.90 -28.16
C ALA A 282 -13.50 -39.87 -29.10
N ASP A 283 -14.84 -39.86 -29.12
CA ASP A 283 -15.70 -38.95 -29.86
C ASP A 283 -16.56 -38.04 -28.93
N GLU A 284 -16.44 -38.16 -27.59
CA GLU A 284 -16.85 -37.15 -26.60
C GLU A 284 -15.65 -36.27 -26.16
#